data_AF-A0A1T5A6P6-F1
#
_entry.id   AF-A0A1T5A6P6-F1
#
_cell.length_a   1.000
_cell.length_b   1.000
_cell.length_c   1.000
_cell.angle_alpha   90.00
_cell.angle_beta   90.00
_cell.angle_gamma   90.00
#
_symmetry.space_group_name_H-M   'P 1'
#
loop_
_entity.id
_entity.type
_entity.pdbx_description
1 polymer ?
#
loop_
_entity_poly.entity_id
_entity_poly.type
_entity_poly.pdbx_seq_one_letter_code
_entity_poly.pdbx_strand_id
1 'polypeptide(L)'
;MNSTENLASISEQTNAAFHELHIHCTEMVEITNDGRELSALAEERAQNGKFQISRQDSNMKNVHEAVQIISNDIEELLKITKEVQGIIDIVTKIADRTNLLSLNAAIEAARAGEDGRGFAVVADEVKKLSEVTKKSVSNVAHLILSTVSKVEKLSASLDMINQCVQDGEQIMKQTDICFEQILQSMQETQKNNEHSQEEINVFANVVNELGKAFEEVALSADRLASFANELNNG
;
A
#
# COMPACT_ATOMS: atom_id res chain seq x y z
N MET A 1 -70.67 -34.46 7.75
CA MET A 1 -70.51 -33.19 7.02
C MET A 1 -69.48 -32.27 7.67
N ASN A 2 -69.71 -31.74 8.88
CA ASN A 2 -68.82 -30.71 9.47
C ASN A 2 -67.35 -31.18 9.67
N SER A 3 -67.11 -32.43 10.08
CA SER A 3 -65.74 -32.95 10.29
C SER A 3 -65.00 -33.30 8.99
N THR A 4 -65.71 -33.76 7.96
CA THR A 4 -65.14 -34.09 6.65
C THR A 4 -64.80 -32.84 5.83
N GLU A 5 -65.64 -31.81 5.89
CA GLU A 5 -65.34 -30.49 5.28
C GLU A 5 -64.14 -29.82 5.97
N ASN A 6 -64.06 -29.89 7.31
CA ASN A 6 -62.88 -29.41 8.04
C ASN A 6 -61.61 -30.18 7.66
N LEU A 7 -61.67 -31.51 7.49
CA LEU A 7 -60.51 -32.30 7.11
C LEU A 7 -60.03 -31.98 5.69
N ALA A 8 -60.96 -31.79 4.74
CA ALA A 8 -60.63 -31.36 3.37
C ALA A 8 -59.98 -29.97 3.35
N SER A 9 -60.52 -29.01 4.11
CA SER A 9 -59.95 -27.66 4.22
C SER A 9 -58.56 -27.67 4.85
N ILE A 10 -58.35 -28.45 5.91
CA ILE A 10 -57.02 -28.64 6.52
C ILE A 10 -56.06 -29.27 5.51
N SER A 11 -56.50 -30.27 4.74
CA SER A 11 -55.67 -30.92 3.71
C SER A 11 -55.22 -29.92 2.64
N GLU A 12 -56.12 -29.06 2.18
CA GLU A 12 -55.82 -28.04 1.16
C GLU A 12 -54.84 -26.98 1.69
N GLN A 13 -55.06 -26.46 2.89
CA GLN A 13 -54.15 -25.52 3.56
C GLN A 13 -52.75 -26.12 3.77
N THR A 14 -52.72 -27.39 4.16
CA THR A 14 -51.47 -28.10 4.45
C THR A 14 -50.68 -28.39 3.17
N ASN A 15 -51.37 -28.72 2.08
CA ASN A 15 -50.74 -28.88 0.76
C ASN A 15 -50.15 -27.56 0.24
N ALA A 16 -50.84 -26.43 0.47
CA ALA A 16 -50.31 -25.11 0.14
C ALA A 16 -49.02 -24.78 0.92
N ALA A 17 -49.01 -25.05 2.24
CA ALA A 17 -47.82 -24.87 3.08
C ALA A 17 -46.65 -25.77 2.64
N PHE A 18 -46.92 -27.01 2.23
CA PHE A 18 -45.91 -27.91 1.67
C PHE A 18 -45.30 -27.36 0.36
N HIS A 19 -46.13 -26.82 -0.53
CA HIS A 19 -45.63 -26.21 -1.77
C HIS A 19 -44.72 -25.00 -1.47
N GLU A 20 -45.09 -24.18 -0.49
CA GLU A 20 -44.27 -23.06 -0.02
C GLU A 20 -42.92 -23.51 0.57
N LEU A 21 -42.91 -24.58 1.38
CA LEU A 21 -41.66 -25.18 1.89
C LEU A 21 -40.76 -25.71 0.78
N HIS A 22 -41.33 -26.29 -0.28
CA HIS A 22 -40.56 -26.76 -1.43
C HIS A 22 -39.91 -25.59 -2.19
N ILE A 23 -40.65 -24.48 -2.38
CA ILE A 23 -40.11 -23.26 -2.99
C ILE A 23 -38.94 -22.74 -2.14
N HIS A 24 -39.12 -22.59 -0.83
CA HIS A 24 -38.07 -22.14 0.07
C HIS A 24 -36.84 -23.06 0.08
N CYS A 25 -37.03 -24.36 -0.01
CA CYS A 25 -35.90 -25.30 -0.12
C CYS A 25 -35.07 -25.03 -1.38
N THR A 26 -35.73 -24.74 -2.51
CA THR A 26 -35.05 -24.41 -3.77
C THR A 26 -34.31 -23.07 -3.66
N GLU A 27 -34.94 -22.06 -3.08
CA GLU A 27 -34.31 -20.74 -2.82
C GLU A 27 -33.09 -20.87 -1.90
N MET A 28 -33.15 -21.73 -0.87
CA MET A 28 -32.00 -21.98 0.02
C MET A 28 -30.82 -22.63 -0.72
N VAL A 29 -31.08 -23.53 -1.67
CA VAL A 29 -30.02 -24.11 -2.53
C VAL A 29 -29.37 -23.02 -3.40
N GLU A 30 -30.14 -22.09 -3.96
CA GLU A 30 -29.58 -20.98 -4.72
C GLU A 30 -28.71 -20.08 -3.84
N ILE A 31 -29.20 -19.66 -2.67
CA ILE A 31 -28.46 -18.79 -1.74
C ILE A 31 -27.13 -19.43 -1.29
N THR A 32 -27.12 -20.74 -1.00
CA THR A 32 -25.91 -21.44 -0.58
C THR A 32 -24.89 -21.60 -1.71
N ASN A 33 -25.36 -21.80 -2.95
CA ASN A 33 -24.48 -21.81 -4.13
C ASN A 33 -23.87 -20.43 -4.40
N ASP A 34 -24.68 -19.38 -4.36
CA ASP A 34 -24.22 -17.99 -4.51
C ASP A 34 -23.21 -17.63 -3.42
N GLY A 35 -23.46 -18.04 -2.18
CA GLY A 35 -22.54 -17.88 -1.06
C GLY A 35 -21.18 -18.54 -1.32
N ARG A 36 -21.17 -19.76 -1.87
CA ARG A 36 -19.94 -20.48 -2.21
C ARG A 36 -19.17 -19.79 -3.33
N GLU A 37 -19.85 -19.34 -4.38
CA GLU A 37 -19.21 -18.62 -5.48
C GLU A 37 -18.60 -17.29 -4.98
N LEU A 38 -19.33 -16.55 -4.15
CA LEU A 38 -18.85 -15.30 -3.57
C LEU A 38 -17.63 -15.53 -2.68
N SER A 39 -17.62 -16.59 -1.86
CA SER A 39 -16.46 -16.95 -1.04
C SER A 39 -15.24 -17.29 -1.88
N ALA A 40 -15.39 -18.08 -2.94
CA ALA A 40 -14.30 -18.43 -3.84
C ALA A 40 -13.72 -17.19 -4.55
N LEU A 41 -14.58 -16.28 -5.03
CA LEU A 41 -14.15 -15.04 -5.67
C LEU A 41 -13.43 -14.11 -4.68
N ALA A 42 -13.92 -14.01 -3.45
CA ALA A 42 -13.27 -13.23 -2.39
C ALA A 42 -11.90 -13.81 -2.02
N GLU A 43 -11.78 -15.14 -1.97
CA GLU A 43 -10.50 -15.83 -1.76
C GLU A 43 -9.50 -15.50 -2.88
N GLU A 44 -9.90 -15.64 -4.15
CA GLU A 44 -9.07 -15.31 -5.30
C GLU A 44 -8.57 -13.85 -5.24
N ARG A 45 -9.48 -12.91 -4.94
CA ARG A 45 -9.13 -11.49 -4.82
C ARG A 45 -8.17 -11.22 -3.67
N ALA A 46 -8.35 -11.88 -2.53
CA ALA A 46 -7.45 -11.75 -1.39
C ALA A 46 -6.06 -12.35 -1.69
N GLN A 47 -5.98 -13.50 -2.37
CA GLN A 47 -4.72 -14.08 -2.83
C GLN A 47 -3.98 -13.14 -3.81
N ASN A 48 -4.72 -12.57 -4.77
CA ASN A 48 -4.17 -11.57 -5.68
C ASN A 48 -3.66 -10.32 -4.93
N GLY A 49 -4.42 -9.87 -3.93
CA GLY A 49 -4.01 -8.80 -3.01
C GLY A 49 -2.69 -9.08 -2.30
N LYS A 50 -2.53 -10.29 -1.73
CA LYS A 50 -1.25 -10.72 -1.11
C LYS A 50 -0.09 -10.70 -2.11
N PHE A 51 -0.30 -11.17 -3.34
CA PHE A 51 0.72 -11.12 -4.38
C PHE A 51 1.15 -9.68 -4.70
N GLN A 52 0.19 -8.75 -4.82
CA GLN A 52 0.49 -7.34 -5.05
C GLN A 52 1.26 -6.71 -3.89
N ILE A 53 0.90 -7.02 -2.64
CA ILE A 53 1.62 -6.57 -1.44
C ILE A 53 3.05 -7.13 -1.42
N SER A 54 3.25 -8.40 -1.74
CA SER A 54 4.60 -8.98 -1.82
C SER A 54 5.46 -8.30 -2.90
N ARG A 55 4.89 -7.97 -4.06
CA ARG A 55 5.61 -7.21 -5.08
C ARG A 55 5.97 -5.80 -4.61
N GLN A 56 5.05 -5.15 -3.92
CA GLN A 56 5.29 -3.82 -3.36
C GLN A 56 6.39 -3.86 -2.27
N ASP A 57 6.55 -4.98 -1.55
CA ASP A 57 7.54 -5.13 -0.47
C ASP A 57 8.93 -5.15 -1.07
N SER A 58 9.08 -5.88 -2.19
CA SER A 58 10.29 -5.84 -2.99
C SER A 58 10.60 -4.44 -3.53
N ASN A 59 9.58 -3.67 -3.94
CA ASN A 59 9.79 -2.30 -4.41
C ASN A 59 10.28 -1.38 -3.27
N MET A 60 9.71 -1.51 -2.07
CA MET A 60 10.14 -0.71 -0.91
C MET A 60 11.58 -1.02 -0.53
N LYS A 61 12.00 -2.29 -0.58
CA LYS A 61 13.40 -2.68 -0.37
C LYS A 61 14.35 -2.03 -1.39
N ASN A 62 13.96 -2.00 -2.66
CA ASN A 62 14.77 -1.33 -3.69
C ASN A 62 14.86 0.18 -3.45
N VAL A 63 13.77 0.83 -3.00
CA VAL A 63 13.78 2.25 -2.63
C VAL A 63 14.69 2.48 -1.43
N HIS A 64 14.61 1.63 -0.41
CA HIS A 64 15.48 1.70 0.77
C HIS A 64 16.97 1.61 0.39
N GLU A 65 17.33 0.65 -0.46
CA GLU A 65 18.70 0.50 -0.96
C GLU A 65 19.16 1.74 -1.74
N ALA A 66 18.31 2.27 -2.63
CA ALA A 66 18.61 3.50 -3.37
C ALA A 66 18.82 4.71 -2.44
N VAL A 67 18.00 4.85 -1.40
CA VAL A 67 18.17 5.92 -0.40
C VAL A 67 19.50 5.76 0.34
N GLN A 68 19.87 4.53 0.72
CA GLN A 68 21.14 4.28 1.40
C GLN A 68 22.35 4.64 0.52
N ILE A 69 22.30 4.34 -0.78
CA ILE A 69 23.34 4.73 -1.74
C ILE A 69 23.45 6.26 -1.81
N ILE A 70 22.32 6.97 -1.97
CA ILE A 70 22.33 8.44 -2.06
C ILE A 70 22.84 9.07 -0.75
N SER A 71 22.49 8.51 0.41
CA SER A 71 23.02 8.97 1.70
C SER A 71 24.55 8.86 1.76
N ASN A 72 25.12 7.75 1.30
CA ASN A 72 26.58 7.58 1.24
C ASN A 72 27.24 8.59 0.28
N ASP A 73 26.64 8.80 -0.91
CA ASP A 73 27.14 9.78 -1.88
C ASP A 73 27.13 11.22 -1.32
N ILE A 74 26.12 11.55 -0.50
CA ILE A 74 26.03 12.83 0.20
C ILE A 74 27.15 12.98 1.23
N GLU A 75 27.43 11.95 2.01
CA GLU A 75 28.53 11.97 2.99
C GLU A 75 29.88 12.19 2.30
N GLU A 76 30.11 11.50 1.17
CA GLU A 76 31.31 11.70 0.36
C GLU A 76 31.38 13.12 -0.20
N LEU A 77 30.28 13.64 -0.73
CA LEU A 77 30.20 15.00 -1.26
C LEU A 77 30.49 16.05 -0.17
N LEU A 78 30.00 15.86 1.06
CA LEU A 78 30.32 16.73 2.20
C LEU A 78 31.82 16.72 2.51
N LYS A 79 32.45 15.55 2.47
CA LYS A 79 33.89 15.42 2.68
C LYS A 79 34.70 16.15 1.61
N ILE A 80 34.37 15.95 0.33
CA ILE A 80 35.01 16.63 -0.80
C ILE A 80 34.84 18.15 -0.65
N THR A 81 33.64 18.60 -0.31
CA THR A 81 33.34 20.04 -0.15
C THR A 81 34.18 20.67 0.97
N LYS A 82 34.40 19.94 2.07
CA LYS A 82 35.26 20.36 3.16
C LYS A 82 36.75 20.43 2.76
N GLU A 83 37.22 19.47 1.96
CA GLU A 83 38.58 19.50 1.41
C GLU A 83 38.79 20.70 0.48
N VAL A 84 37.83 20.98 -0.41
CA VAL A 84 37.86 22.15 -1.30
C VAL A 84 37.87 23.45 -0.50
N GLN A 85 37.11 23.53 0.59
CA GLN A 85 37.15 24.69 1.48
C GLN A 85 38.53 24.91 2.10
N GLY A 86 39.23 23.84 2.48
CA GLY A 86 40.64 23.92 2.93
C GLY A 86 41.59 24.43 1.83
N ILE A 87 41.38 24.03 0.58
CA ILE A 87 42.18 24.53 -0.56
C ILE A 87 41.92 26.03 -0.76
N ILE A 88 40.66 26.48 -0.71
CA ILE A 88 40.27 27.89 -0.82
C ILE A 88 40.99 28.73 0.25
N ASP A 89 41.07 28.25 1.49
CA ASP A 89 41.78 28.93 2.57
C ASP A 89 43.28 29.06 2.28
N ILE A 90 43.91 28.00 1.73
CA ILE A 90 45.33 28.03 1.34
C ILE A 90 45.56 29.03 0.21
N VAL A 91 44.74 29.00 -0.85
CA VAL A 91 44.90 29.91 -1.99
C VAL A 91 44.65 31.36 -1.56
N THR A 92 43.70 31.61 -0.67
CA THR A 92 43.47 32.94 -0.08
C THR A 92 44.71 33.44 0.65
N LYS A 93 45.33 32.60 1.48
CA LYS A 93 46.60 32.93 2.17
C LYS A 93 47.75 33.18 1.20
N ILE A 94 47.82 32.43 0.09
CA ILE A 94 48.82 32.66 -0.97
C ILE A 94 48.59 34.02 -1.63
N ALA A 95 47.36 34.34 -2.01
CA ALA A 95 47.01 35.62 -2.62
C ALA A 95 47.35 36.79 -1.69
N ASP A 96 47.04 36.68 -0.39
CA ASP A 96 47.39 37.69 0.62
C ASP A 96 48.90 37.88 0.77
N ARG A 97 49.66 36.78 0.75
CA ARG A 97 51.12 36.84 0.85
C ARG A 97 51.76 37.42 -0.42
N THR A 98 51.25 37.07 -1.60
CA THR A 98 51.68 37.64 -2.88
C THR A 98 51.38 39.14 -2.94
N ASN A 99 50.21 39.57 -2.45
CA ASN A 99 49.84 40.98 -2.35
C ASN A 99 50.79 41.77 -1.42
N LEU A 100 51.15 41.20 -0.28
CA LEU A 100 52.13 41.81 0.62
C LEU A 100 53.54 41.86 -0.01
N LEU A 101 53.93 40.82 -0.73
CA LEU A 101 55.23 40.75 -1.39
C LEU A 101 55.34 41.79 -2.51
N SER A 102 54.29 41.96 -3.31
CA SER A 102 54.24 42.96 -4.38
C SER A 102 54.20 44.38 -3.83
N LEU A 103 53.51 44.62 -2.72
CA LEU A 103 53.54 45.90 -2.03
C LEU A 103 54.97 46.26 -1.57
N ASN A 104 55.68 45.33 -0.94
CA ASN A 104 57.06 45.54 -0.53
C ASN A 104 57.98 45.80 -1.73
N ALA A 105 57.79 45.08 -2.84
CA ALA A 105 58.54 45.30 -4.08
C ALA A 105 58.26 46.69 -4.69
N ALA A 106 57.01 47.15 -4.67
CA ALA A 106 56.64 48.49 -5.14
C ALA A 106 57.30 49.60 -4.29
N ILE A 107 57.37 49.40 -2.96
CA ILE A 107 58.05 50.33 -2.04
C ILE A 107 59.54 50.41 -2.36
N GLU A 108 60.21 49.27 -2.54
CA GLU A 108 61.65 49.25 -2.80
C GLU A 108 61.99 49.77 -4.21
N ALA A 109 61.11 49.51 -5.19
CA ALA A 109 61.22 50.09 -6.53
C ALA A 109 61.10 51.63 -6.51
N ALA A 110 60.18 52.18 -5.71
CA ALA A 110 60.07 53.62 -5.51
C ALA A 110 61.32 54.20 -4.83
N ARG A 111 61.94 53.45 -3.92
CA ARG A 111 63.16 53.84 -3.21
C ARG A 111 64.40 53.88 -4.12
N ALA A 112 64.46 53.01 -5.13
CA ALA A 112 65.52 52.99 -6.14
C ALA A 112 65.40 54.11 -7.19
N GLY A 113 64.32 54.90 -7.20
CA GLY A 113 64.16 56.05 -8.10
C GLY A 113 63.99 55.65 -9.57
N GLU A 114 64.79 56.25 -10.46
CA GLU A 114 64.73 56.00 -11.91
C GLU A 114 65.08 54.54 -12.26
N ASP A 115 66.05 53.93 -11.56
CA ASP A 115 66.50 52.55 -11.79
C ASP A 115 65.43 51.51 -11.42
N GLY A 116 64.46 51.88 -10.58
CA GLY A 116 63.38 51.01 -10.10
C GLY A 116 62.12 51.01 -10.97
N ARG A 117 62.01 51.87 -12.01
CA ARG A 117 60.76 52.04 -12.77
C ARG A 117 60.22 50.75 -13.39
N GLY A 118 61.09 49.92 -13.97
CA GLY A 118 60.67 48.64 -14.56
C GLY A 118 60.14 47.66 -13.51
N PHE A 119 60.77 47.64 -12.32
CA PHE A 119 60.33 46.81 -11.19
C PHE A 119 59.00 47.28 -10.60
N ALA A 120 58.76 48.60 -10.55
CA ALA A 120 57.50 49.15 -10.06
C ALA A 120 56.30 48.68 -10.89
N VAL A 121 56.42 48.66 -12.22
CA VAL A 121 55.37 48.19 -13.13
C VAL A 121 55.04 46.71 -12.89
N VAL A 122 56.08 45.87 -12.71
CA VAL A 122 55.89 44.45 -12.42
C VAL A 122 55.21 44.26 -11.05
N ALA A 123 55.65 45.02 -10.03
CA ALA A 123 55.05 44.94 -8.70
C ALA A 123 53.56 45.30 -8.70
N ASP A 124 53.16 46.35 -9.42
CA ASP A 124 51.75 46.72 -9.56
C ASP A 124 50.92 45.65 -10.29
N GLU A 125 51.46 45.03 -11.35
CA GLU A 125 50.76 43.95 -12.06
C GLU A 125 50.59 42.71 -11.18
N VAL A 126 51.62 42.33 -10.40
CA VAL A 126 51.53 41.22 -9.44
C VAL A 126 50.51 41.52 -8.34
N LYS A 127 50.48 42.76 -7.83
CA LYS A 127 49.47 43.21 -6.87
C LYS A 127 48.07 43.03 -7.44
N LYS A 128 47.82 43.54 -8.64
CA LYS A 128 46.52 43.43 -9.32
C LYS A 128 46.12 41.96 -9.53
N LEU A 129 47.05 41.11 -9.93
CA LEU A 129 46.81 39.67 -10.10
C LEU A 129 46.42 38.99 -8.77
N SER A 130 47.08 39.38 -7.67
CA SER A 130 46.76 38.85 -6.34
C SER A 130 45.37 39.28 -5.84
N GLU A 131 44.97 40.54 -6.10
CA GLU A 131 43.63 41.05 -5.76
C GLU A 131 42.53 40.34 -6.57
N VAL A 132 42.76 40.15 -7.88
CA VAL A 132 41.85 39.38 -8.75
C VAL A 132 41.74 37.94 -8.28
N THR A 133 42.86 37.31 -7.94
CA THR A 133 42.89 35.93 -7.42
C THR A 133 42.05 35.82 -6.14
N LYS A 134 42.24 36.75 -5.19
CA LYS A 134 41.49 36.78 -3.93
C LYS A 134 39.99 36.92 -4.17
N LYS A 135 39.58 37.81 -5.09
CA LYS A 135 38.17 37.99 -5.47
C LYS A 135 37.58 36.72 -6.08
N SER A 136 38.30 36.06 -6.99
CA SER A 136 37.86 34.81 -7.61
C SER A 136 37.70 33.69 -6.58
N VAL A 137 38.66 33.54 -5.67
CA VAL A 137 38.62 32.53 -4.60
C VAL A 137 37.45 32.79 -3.64
N SER A 138 37.16 34.05 -3.31
CA SER A 138 35.98 34.43 -2.52
C SER A 138 34.67 34.01 -3.19
N ASN A 139 34.55 34.22 -4.51
CA ASN A 139 33.37 33.77 -5.27
C ASN A 139 33.21 32.25 -5.22
N VAL A 140 34.32 31.50 -5.36
CA VAL A 140 34.30 30.03 -5.24
C VAL A 140 33.90 29.61 -3.82
N ALA A 141 34.37 30.30 -2.78
CA ALA A 141 33.97 30.05 -1.40
C ALA A 141 32.45 30.19 -1.19
N HIS A 142 31.84 31.22 -1.79
CA HIS A 142 30.39 31.39 -1.76
C HIS A 142 29.63 30.26 -2.46
N LEU A 143 30.14 29.78 -3.61
CA LEU A 143 29.55 28.63 -4.30
C LEU A 143 29.62 27.37 -3.45
N ILE A 144 30.76 27.13 -2.79
CA ILE A 144 30.96 26.00 -1.88
C ILE A 144 30.00 26.04 -0.69
N LEU A 145 29.83 27.20 -0.05
CA LEU A 145 28.84 27.36 1.03
C LEU A 145 27.41 27.09 0.54
N SER A 146 27.07 27.53 -0.67
CA SER A 146 25.76 27.24 -1.27
C SER A 146 25.58 25.74 -1.53
N THR A 147 26.63 25.05 -1.98
CA THR A 147 26.63 23.59 -2.15
C THR A 147 26.40 22.87 -0.83
N VAL A 148 27.12 23.23 0.24
CA VAL A 148 26.90 22.64 1.59
C VAL A 148 25.45 22.77 2.01
N SER A 149 24.86 23.98 1.91
CA SER A 149 23.47 24.20 2.29
C SER A 149 22.48 23.37 1.46
N LYS A 150 22.75 23.15 0.16
CA LYS A 150 21.93 22.28 -0.68
C LYS A 150 22.04 20.81 -0.27
N VAL A 151 23.24 20.37 0.09
CA VAL A 151 23.48 19.00 0.55
C VAL A 151 22.79 18.72 1.88
N GLU A 152 22.84 19.65 2.84
CA GLU A 152 22.10 19.54 4.11
C GLU A 152 20.58 19.40 3.89
N LYS A 153 20.01 20.17 2.97
CA LYS A 153 18.59 20.05 2.60
C LYS A 153 18.26 18.71 1.95
N LEU A 154 19.18 18.18 1.15
CA LEU A 154 19.02 16.88 0.52
C LEU A 154 19.06 15.76 1.57
N SER A 155 19.98 15.84 2.54
CA SER A 155 20.04 14.92 3.68
C SER A 155 18.71 14.89 4.44
N ALA A 156 18.16 16.06 4.80
CA ALA A 156 16.86 16.12 5.49
C ALA A 156 15.71 15.53 4.65
N SER A 157 15.77 15.67 3.32
CA SER A 157 14.79 15.08 2.41
C SER A 157 14.89 13.56 2.37
N LEU A 158 16.11 13.00 2.43
CA LEU A 158 16.31 11.56 2.51
C LEU A 158 15.83 10.97 3.84
N ASP A 159 16.02 11.68 4.95
CA ASP A 159 15.48 11.26 6.25
C ASP A 159 13.95 11.14 6.19
N MET A 160 13.28 12.11 5.55
CA MET A 160 11.84 12.03 5.32
C MET A 160 11.45 10.84 4.43
N ILE A 161 12.19 10.58 3.35
CA ILE A 161 11.93 9.44 2.47
C ILE A 161 12.11 8.12 3.23
N ASN A 162 13.16 8.00 4.04
CA ASN A 162 13.39 6.82 4.89
C ASN A 162 12.20 6.57 5.83
N GLN A 163 11.67 7.62 6.47
CA GLN A 163 10.49 7.49 7.31
C GLN A 163 9.28 7.01 6.50
N CYS A 164 9.04 7.57 5.31
CA CYS A 164 7.94 7.15 4.44
C CYS A 164 8.07 5.68 4.00
N VAL A 165 9.29 5.20 3.74
CA VAL A 165 9.54 3.79 3.41
C VAL A 165 9.19 2.89 4.60
N GLN A 166 9.64 3.22 5.81
CA GLN A 166 9.34 2.45 7.02
C GLN A 166 7.83 2.41 7.31
N ASP A 167 7.16 3.55 7.20
CA ASP A 167 5.70 3.64 7.36
C ASP A 167 4.99 2.79 6.29
N GLY A 168 5.48 2.83 5.05
CA GLY A 168 5.00 2.00 3.95
C GLY A 168 5.12 0.51 4.23
N GLU A 169 6.29 0.04 4.70
CA GLU A 169 6.50 -1.35 5.10
C GLU A 169 5.54 -1.79 6.21
N GLN A 170 5.30 -0.94 7.20
CA GLN A 170 4.36 -1.23 8.28
C GLN A 170 2.92 -1.38 7.77
N ILE A 171 2.46 -0.43 6.94
CA ILE A 171 1.11 -0.47 6.34
C ILE A 171 0.94 -1.73 5.50
N MET A 172 1.96 -2.10 4.74
CA MET A 172 1.96 -3.30 3.92
C MET A 172 1.85 -4.58 4.74
N LYS A 173 2.60 -4.67 5.83
CA LYS A 173 2.51 -5.80 6.75
C LYS A 173 1.11 -5.93 7.37
N GLN A 174 0.50 -4.81 7.76
CA GLN A 174 -0.88 -4.81 8.24
C GLN A 174 -1.87 -5.24 7.15
N THR A 175 -1.65 -4.79 5.92
CA THR A 175 -2.49 -5.16 4.78
C THR A 175 -2.38 -6.66 4.46
N ASP A 176 -1.19 -7.24 4.56
CA ASP A 176 -0.98 -8.69 4.38
C ASP A 176 -1.74 -9.53 5.41
N ILE A 177 -1.76 -9.07 6.67
CA ILE A 177 -2.54 -9.69 7.76
C ILE A 177 -4.04 -9.58 7.47
N CYS A 178 -4.52 -8.43 6.99
CA CYS A 178 -5.92 -8.27 6.62
C CYS A 178 -6.34 -9.24 5.51
N PHE A 179 -5.50 -9.43 4.49
CA PHE A 179 -5.78 -10.43 3.46
C PHE A 179 -5.76 -11.86 4.02
N GLU A 180 -4.85 -12.19 4.92
CA GLU A 180 -4.83 -13.50 5.58
C GLU A 180 -6.12 -13.76 6.38
N GLN A 181 -6.61 -12.76 7.11
CA GLN A 181 -7.89 -12.83 7.81
C GLN A 181 -9.07 -13.03 6.84
N ILE A 182 -9.08 -12.33 5.70
CA ILE A 182 -10.11 -12.53 4.66
C ILE A 182 -10.08 -13.96 4.15
N LEU A 183 -8.90 -14.51 3.83
CA LEU A 183 -8.75 -15.89 3.36
C LEU A 183 -9.32 -16.88 4.39
N GLN A 184 -8.97 -16.71 5.67
CA GLN A 184 -9.48 -17.56 6.74
C GLN A 184 -11.01 -17.46 6.85
N SER A 185 -11.57 -16.24 6.84
CA SER A 185 -13.03 -16.03 6.90
C SER A 185 -13.75 -16.63 5.70
N MET A 186 -13.17 -16.59 4.50
CA MET A 186 -13.76 -17.20 3.31
C MET A 186 -13.72 -18.73 3.36
N GLN A 187 -12.65 -19.33 3.89
CA GLN A 187 -12.59 -20.78 4.13
C GLN A 187 -13.64 -21.24 5.15
N GLU A 188 -13.83 -20.50 6.23
CA GLU A 188 -14.89 -20.77 7.22
C GLU A 188 -16.29 -20.62 6.59
N THR A 189 -16.50 -19.60 5.75
CA THR A 189 -17.76 -19.39 5.04
C THR A 189 -18.05 -20.51 4.06
N GLN A 190 -17.06 -20.98 3.31
CA GLN A 190 -17.21 -22.11 2.40
C GLN A 190 -17.62 -23.38 3.14
N LYS A 191 -16.98 -23.67 4.28
CA LYS A 191 -17.36 -24.80 5.14
C LYS A 191 -18.79 -24.68 5.66
N ASN A 192 -19.22 -23.48 6.04
CA ASN A 192 -20.60 -23.24 6.48
C ASN A 192 -21.62 -23.41 5.35
N ASN A 193 -21.26 -23.05 4.12
CA ASN A 193 -22.10 -23.27 2.94
C ASN A 193 -22.20 -24.75 2.59
N GLU A 194 -21.10 -25.50 2.68
CA GLU A 194 -21.11 -26.96 2.51
C GLU A 194 -22.03 -27.64 3.53
N HIS A 195 -21.92 -27.26 4.81
CA HIS A 195 -22.78 -27.79 5.86
C HIS A 195 -24.26 -27.39 5.65
N SER A 196 -24.53 -26.13 5.28
CA SER A 196 -25.88 -25.66 4.97
C SER A 196 -26.49 -26.45 3.80
N GLN A 197 -25.70 -26.76 2.77
CA GLN A 197 -26.15 -27.55 1.63
C GLN A 197 -26.54 -28.98 2.03
N GLU A 198 -25.79 -29.61 2.95
CA GLU A 198 -26.14 -30.92 3.51
C GLU A 198 -27.48 -30.86 4.28
N GLU A 199 -27.65 -29.86 5.16
CA GLU A 199 -28.88 -29.66 5.93
C GLU A 199 -30.08 -29.38 5.02
N ILE A 200 -29.92 -28.57 3.97
CA ILE A 200 -30.97 -28.30 2.97
C ILE A 200 -31.35 -29.59 2.23
N ASN A 201 -30.40 -30.45 1.88
CA ASN A 201 -30.71 -31.74 1.24
C ASN A 201 -31.50 -32.66 2.16
N VAL A 202 -31.17 -32.70 3.46
CA VAL A 202 -31.95 -33.45 4.46
C VAL A 202 -33.35 -32.85 4.58
N PHE A 203 -33.46 -31.53 4.67
CA PHE A 203 -34.74 -30.83 4.75
C PHE A 203 -35.63 -31.07 3.51
N ALA A 204 -35.05 -31.04 2.30
CA ALA A 204 -35.72 -31.36 1.05
C ALA A 204 -36.36 -32.76 1.08
N ASN A 205 -35.63 -33.74 1.62
CA ASN A 205 -36.14 -35.10 1.76
C ASN A 205 -37.31 -35.18 2.74
N VAL A 206 -37.22 -34.50 3.89
CA VAL A 206 -38.31 -34.43 4.88
C VAL A 206 -39.55 -33.77 4.29
N VAL A 207 -39.37 -32.67 3.56
CA VAL A 207 -40.44 -31.99 2.82
C VAL A 207 -41.09 -33.00 1.86
N ASN A 208 -40.32 -33.66 1.00
CA ASN A 208 -40.86 -34.65 0.05
C ASN A 208 -41.62 -35.82 0.71
N GLU A 209 -41.13 -36.35 1.83
CA GLU A 209 -41.85 -37.37 2.61
C GLU A 209 -43.17 -36.86 3.17
N LEU A 210 -43.18 -35.61 3.66
CA LEU A 210 -44.37 -34.96 4.17
C LEU A 210 -45.42 -34.76 3.06
N GLY A 211 -45.00 -34.40 1.85
CA GLY A 211 -45.87 -34.33 0.68
C GLY A 211 -46.59 -35.65 0.37
N LYS A 212 -45.88 -36.77 0.42
CA LYS A 212 -46.47 -38.11 0.24
C LYS A 212 -47.47 -38.45 1.34
N ALA A 213 -47.14 -38.15 2.60
CA ALA A 213 -48.05 -38.38 3.73
C ALA A 213 -49.35 -37.55 3.59
N PHE A 214 -49.28 -36.32 3.09
CA PHE A 214 -50.47 -35.51 2.83
C PHE A 214 -51.32 -36.05 1.70
N GLU A 215 -50.72 -36.57 0.63
CA GLU A 215 -51.46 -37.24 -0.44
C GLU A 215 -52.27 -38.44 0.11
N GLU A 216 -51.69 -39.22 1.02
CA GLU A 216 -52.39 -40.32 1.70
C GLU A 216 -53.52 -39.84 2.62
N VAL A 217 -53.33 -38.73 3.34
CA VAL A 217 -54.37 -38.12 4.18
C VAL A 217 -55.52 -37.57 3.34
N ALA A 218 -55.23 -36.89 2.23
CA ALA A 218 -56.23 -36.39 1.29
C ALA A 218 -57.08 -37.54 0.73
N LEU A 219 -56.43 -38.61 0.26
CA LEU A 219 -57.11 -39.82 -0.23
C LEU A 219 -57.99 -40.47 0.85
N SER A 220 -57.52 -40.48 2.09
CA SER A 220 -58.28 -41.02 3.23
C SER A 220 -59.47 -40.15 3.58
N ALA A 221 -59.34 -38.82 3.52
CA ALA A 221 -60.41 -37.86 3.73
C ALA A 221 -61.51 -38.00 2.67
N ASP A 222 -61.12 -38.14 1.39
CA ASP A 222 -62.05 -38.38 0.28
C ASP A 222 -62.84 -39.68 0.47
N ARG A 223 -62.17 -40.77 0.85
CA ARG A 223 -62.82 -42.05 1.17
C ARG A 223 -63.78 -41.94 2.35
N LEU A 224 -63.42 -41.17 3.38
CA LEU A 224 -64.28 -40.97 4.54
C LEU A 224 -65.52 -40.15 4.17
N ALA A 225 -65.35 -39.13 3.33
CA ALA A 225 -66.44 -38.31 2.80
C ALA A 225 -67.39 -39.14 1.92
N SER A 226 -66.87 -40.02 1.06
CA SER A 226 -67.70 -40.92 0.25
C SER A 226 -68.50 -41.89 1.13
N PHE A 227 -67.85 -42.51 2.12
CA PHE A 227 -68.50 -43.43 3.06
C PHE A 227 -69.58 -42.75 3.92
N ALA A 228 -69.31 -41.54 4.40
CA ALA A 228 -70.29 -40.75 5.16
C ALA A 228 -71.53 -40.39 4.30
N ASN A 229 -71.33 -40.10 3.01
CA ASN A 229 -72.44 -39.85 2.08
C ASN A 229 -73.25 -41.12 1.79
N GLU A 230 -72.60 -42.28 1.67
CA GLU A 230 -73.30 -43.57 1.51
C GLU A 230 -74.18 -43.90 2.73
N LEU A 231 -73.67 -43.71 3.95
CA LEU A 231 -74.43 -43.92 5.19
C LEU A 231 -75.61 -42.97 5.37
N ASN A 232 -75.54 -41.76 4.81
CA ASN A 232 -76.62 -40.78 4.92
C ASN A 232 -77.70 -40.95 3.83
N ASN A 233 -77.40 -41.71 2.77
CA ASN A 233 -78.28 -41.98 1.64
C ASN A 233 -78.84 -43.42 1.63
N GLY A 234 -78.47 -44.27 2.59
CA GLY A 234 -79.00 -45.63 2.80
C GLY A 234 -79.85 -45.72 4.06
#